data_AF-A0A531MIU6-F1
#
_entry.id   AF-A0A531MIU6-F1
#
_cell.length_a   1.000
_cell.length_b   1.000
_cell.length_c   1.000
_cell.angle_alpha   90.00
_cell.angle_beta   90.00
_cell.angle_gamma   90.00
#
_symmetry.space_group_name_H-M   'P 1'
#
loop_
_entity.id
_entity.type
_entity.pdbx_description
1 polymer ?
#
loop_
_entity_poly.entity_id
_entity_poly.type
_entity_poly.pdbx_seq_one_letter_code
_entity_poly.pdbx_strand_id
1 'polypeptide(L)'
;IMIPIVLFAHGPAGLFSASPPVWAAVLALALLSTAFAYILYFNLVASAGATNASLVTLIVPASAMLLGFLFLGERLELFEIGGVVLIGLGLVTIDGRLFGRR
;
A
#
# COMPACT_ATOMS: atom_id res chain seq x y z
N ILE A 1 16.74 5.39 -6.01
CA ILE A 1 17.47 4.40 -6.85
C ILE A 1 17.40 4.71 -8.35
N MET A 2 16.32 5.32 -8.87
CA MET A 2 16.17 5.61 -10.31
C MET A 2 17.00 6.79 -10.87
N ILE A 3 17.62 7.63 -10.02
CA ILE A 3 18.30 8.87 -10.45
C ILE A 3 19.39 8.62 -11.51
N PRO A 4 20.32 7.65 -11.36
CA PRO A 4 21.34 7.41 -12.38
C PRO A 4 20.76 6.99 -13.73
N ILE A 5 19.70 6.18 -13.72
CA ILE A 5 19.03 5.69 -14.93
C ILE A 5 18.33 6.85 -15.66
N VAL A 6 17.64 7.72 -14.92
CA VAL A 6 16.96 8.89 -15.49
C VAL A 6 17.97 9.86 -16.11
N LEU A 7 19.06 10.16 -15.40
CA LEU A 7 20.11 11.04 -15.91
C LEU A 7 20.82 10.47 -17.13
N PHE A 8 21.05 9.16 -17.17
CA PHE A 8 21.65 8.49 -18.32
C PHE A 8 20.72 8.47 -19.55
N ALA A 9 19.43 8.17 -19.36
CA ALA A 9 18.49 8.01 -20.48
C ALA A 9 17.87 9.33 -20.98
N HIS A 10 17.63 10.30 -20.10
CA HIS A 10 16.90 11.54 -20.43
C HIS A 10 17.77 12.80 -20.24
N GLY A 11 18.96 12.68 -19.67
CA GLY A 11 19.81 13.83 -19.32
C GLY A 11 19.25 14.65 -18.14
N PRO A 12 19.94 15.75 -17.77
CA PRO A 12 19.50 16.63 -16.69
C PRO A 12 18.48 17.69 -17.12
N ALA A 13 18.24 17.84 -18.42
CA ALA A 13 17.31 18.82 -18.95
C ALA A 13 15.87 18.44 -18.58
N GLY A 14 15.11 19.37 -17.98
CA GLY A 14 13.70 19.16 -17.64
C GLY A 14 13.43 18.44 -16.31
N LEU A 15 14.44 18.18 -15.47
CA LEU A 15 14.23 17.56 -14.15
C LEU A 15 13.22 18.29 -13.27
N PHE A 16 13.13 19.61 -13.41
CA PHE A 16 12.21 20.46 -12.66
C PHE A 16 11.09 21.07 -13.52
N SER A 17 10.94 20.65 -14.78
CA SER A 17 9.91 21.20 -15.68
C SER A 17 8.52 20.61 -15.47
N ALA A 18 8.35 19.73 -14.47
CA ALA A 18 7.04 19.18 -14.12
C ALA A 18 6.08 20.28 -13.65
N SER A 19 4.80 20.14 -13.98
CA SER A 19 3.77 21.11 -13.61
C SER A 19 3.50 21.12 -12.09
N PRO A 20 2.97 22.22 -11.53
CA PRO A 20 2.66 22.29 -10.10
C PRO A 20 1.77 21.14 -9.57
N PRO A 21 0.74 20.65 -10.30
CA PRO A 21 -0.03 19.48 -9.87
C PRO A 21 0.79 18.20 -9.73
N VAL A 22 1.80 18.00 -10.59
CA VAL A 22 2.69 16.83 -10.52
C VAL A 22 3.55 16.90 -9.25
N TRP A 23 4.11 18.07 -8.94
CA TRP A 23 4.85 18.26 -7.69
C TRP A 23 3.98 18.07 -6.46
N ALA A 24 2.73 18.54 -6.49
CA ALA A 24 1.78 18.30 -5.40
C ALA A 24 1.49 16.81 -5.21
N ALA A 25 1.30 16.05 -6.29
CA ALA A 25 1.11 14.59 -6.23
C ALA A 25 2.35 13.87 -5.67
N VAL A 26 3.55 14.26 -6.08
CA VAL A 26 4.81 13.71 -5.55
C VAL A 26 4.93 13.97 -4.05
N LEU A 27 4.63 15.19 -3.60
CA LEU A 27 4.65 15.54 -2.18
C LEU A 27 3.59 14.78 -1.39
N ALA A 28 2.38 14.62 -1.94
CA ALA A 28 1.33 13.82 -1.30
C ALA A 28 1.77 12.35 -1.13
N LEU A 29 2.36 11.73 -2.15
CA LEU A 29 2.88 10.36 -2.08
C LEU A 29 4.03 10.24 -1.06
N ALA A 30 4.94 11.20 -1.03
CA ALA A 30 6.08 11.18 -0.12
C ALA A 30 5.65 11.38 1.35
N LEU A 31 4.77 12.34 1.61
CA LEU A 31 4.39 12.70 2.97
C LEU A 31 3.30 11.80 3.53
N LEU A 32 2.20 11.62 2.79
CA LEU A 32 1.02 10.90 3.28
C LEU A 32 1.17 9.38 3.09
N SER A 33 1.47 8.94 1.87
CA SER A 33 1.52 7.51 1.56
C SER A 33 2.78 6.83 2.08
N THR A 34 3.87 7.58 2.31
CA THR A 34 5.16 7.01 2.71
C THR A 34 5.54 7.40 4.14
N ALA A 35 5.88 8.68 4.39
CA ALA A 35 6.41 9.09 5.69
C ALA A 35 5.41 8.86 6.83
N PHE A 36 4.18 9.33 6.67
CA PHE A 36 3.12 9.15 7.67
C PHE A 36 2.74 7.67 7.87
N ALA A 37 2.59 6.92 6.78
CA ALA A 37 2.32 5.48 6.84
C ALA A 37 3.42 4.72 7.58
N TYR A 38 4.70 5.06 7.38
CA TYR A 38 5.80 4.43 8.11
C TYR A 38 5.80 4.75 9.61
N ILE A 39 5.42 5.97 9.99
CA ILE A 39 5.27 6.30 11.42
C ILE A 39 4.21 5.39 12.05
N LEU A 40 3.07 5.20 11.38
CA LEU A 40 2.03 4.28 11.86
C LEU A 40 2.52 2.84 11.89
N TYR A 41 3.25 2.39 10.86
CA TYR A 41 3.82 1.05 10.79
C TYR A 41 4.79 0.79 11.95
N PHE A 42 5.74 1.69 12.20
CA PHE A 42 6.68 1.51 13.30
C PHE A 42 6.01 1.59 14.68
N ASN A 43 5.01 2.44 14.85
CA ASN A 43 4.19 2.46 16.07
C ASN A 43 3.41 1.14 16.25
N LEU A 44 2.88 0.57 15.18
CA LEU A 44 2.19 -0.72 15.22
C LEU A 44 3.16 -1.85 15.57
N VAL A 45 4.36 -1.86 14.98
CA VAL A 45 5.40 -2.84 15.33
C VAL A 45 5.79 -2.72 16.81
N ALA A 46 5.95 -1.50 17.32
CA ALA A 46 6.31 -1.26 18.71
C ALA A 46 5.21 -1.66 19.71
N SER A 47 3.93 -1.52 19.35
CA SER A 47 2.78 -1.80 20.23
C SER A 47 2.23 -3.22 20.12
N ALA A 48 2.16 -3.79 18.91
CA ALA A 48 1.53 -5.08 18.63
C ALA A 48 2.53 -6.20 18.27
N GLY A 49 3.81 -5.87 18.10
CA GLY A 49 4.86 -6.80 17.68
C GLY A 49 4.89 -7.05 16.17
N ALA A 50 6.01 -7.61 15.70
CA ALA A 50 6.27 -7.80 14.26
C ALA A 50 5.26 -8.75 13.58
N THR A 51 4.78 -9.79 14.28
CA THR A 51 3.83 -10.76 13.72
C THR A 51 2.48 -10.12 13.40
N ASN A 52 1.91 -9.33 14.32
CA ASN A 52 0.63 -8.67 14.06
C ASN A 52 0.78 -7.52 13.06
N ALA A 53 1.92 -6.83 13.06
CA ALA A 53 2.20 -5.79 12.08
C ALA A 53 2.25 -6.33 10.65
N SER A 54 2.74 -7.55 10.44
CA SER A 54 2.77 -8.16 9.10
C SER A 54 1.36 -8.49 8.58
N LEU A 55 0.42 -8.85 9.46
CA LEU A 55 -0.97 -9.13 9.07
C LEU A 55 -1.67 -7.92 8.46
N VAL A 56 -1.34 -6.71 8.90
CA VAL A 56 -1.92 -5.47 8.33
C VAL A 56 -1.58 -5.30 6.85
N THR A 57 -0.46 -5.86 6.37
CA THR A 57 -0.12 -5.81 4.94
C THR A 57 -1.10 -6.60 4.08
N LEU A 58 -1.82 -7.57 4.65
CA LEU A 58 -2.87 -8.33 3.97
C LEU A 58 -4.11 -7.48 3.65
N ILE A 59 -4.24 -6.29 4.24
CA ILE A 59 -5.31 -5.33 3.91
C ILE A 59 -5.00 -4.62 2.58
N VAL A 60 -3.75 -4.55 2.15
CA VAL A 60 -3.32 -3.77 0.95
C VAL A 60 -4.09 -4.18 -0.32
N PRO A 61 -4.29 -5.46 -0.66
CA PRO A 61 -5.04 -5.83 -1.86
C PRO A 61 -6.52 -5.43 -1.77
N ALA A 62 -7.13 -5.56 -0.60
CA ALA A 62 -8.53 -5.17 -0.39
C ALA A 62 -8.71 -3.66 -0.48
N SER A 63 -7.81 -2.87 0.13
CA SER A 63 -7.86 -1.42 0.04
C SER A 63 -7.57 -0.92 -1.38
N ALA A 64 -6.60 -1.51 -2.08
CA ALA A 64 -6.31 -1.17 -3.47
C ALA A 64 -7.53 -1.41 -4.38
N MET A 65 -8.18 -2.56 -4.26
CA MET A 65 -9.41 -2.88 -5.00
C MET A 65 -10.55 -1.89 -4.71
N LEU A 66 -10.80 -1.60 -3.43
CA LEU A 66 -11.85 -0.66 -3.05
C LEU A 66 -11.57 0.75 -3.58
N LEU A 67 -10.33 1.22 -3.49
CA LEU A 67 -9.94 2.52 -4.00
C LEU A 67 -10.02 2.58 -5.54
N GLY A 68 -9.61 1.51 -6.23
CA GLY A 68 -9.75 1.38 -7.69
C GLY A 68 -11.20 1.47 -8.15
N PHE A 69 -12.10 0.72 -7.50
CA PHE A 69 -13.53 0.80 -7.77
C PHE A 69 -14.11 2.20 -7.49
N LEU A 70 -13.82 2.78 -6.32
CA LEU A 70 -14.43 4.04 -5.88
C LEU A 70 -13.90 5.29 -6.59
N PHE A 71 -12.59 5.35 -6.84
CA PHE A 71 -11.95 6.55 -7.37
C PHE A 71 -11.58 6.46 -8.85
N LEU A 72 -11.23 5.26 -9.34
CA LEU A 72 -10.86 5.05 -10.74
C LEU A 72 -12.05 4.51 -11.57
N GLY A 73 -13.15 4.10 -10.94
CA GLY A 73 -14.32 3.55 -11.62
C GLY A 73 -14.05 2.19 -12.25
N GLU A 74 -13.07 1.45 -11.73
CA GLU A 74 -12.74 0.10 -12.17
C GLU A 74 -13.91 -0.86 -11.89
N ARG A 75 -14.10 -1.87 -12.74
CA ARG A 75 -15.13 -2.89 -12.52
C ARG A 75 -14.56 -3.98 -11.64
N LEU A 76 -15.27 -4.31 -10.56
CA LEU A 76 -14.93 -5.43 -9.69
C LEU A 76 -15.26 -6.75 -10.38
N GLU A 77 -14.21 -7.49 -10.71
CA GLU A 77 -14.33 -8.82 -11.30
C GLU A 77 -14.42 -9.89 -10.21
N LEU A 78 -15.10 -11.00 -10.52
CA LEU A 78 -15.30 -12.09 -9.56
C LEU A 78 -13.97 -12.69 -9.05
N PHE A 79 -12.93 -12.68 -9.87
CA PHE A 79 -11.61 -13.19 -9.47
C PHE A 79 -10.95 -12.30 -8.41
N GLU A 80 -11.15 -10.99 -8.49
CA GLU A 80 -10.62 -10.02 -7.54
C GLU A 80 -11.25 -10.26 -6.17
N ILE A 81 -12.58 -10.34 -6.13
CA ILE A 81 -13.35 -10.66 -4.94
C ILE A 81 -12.90 -12.00 -4.35
N GLY A 82 -12.72 -13.03 -5.20
CA GLY A 82 -12.20 -14.33 -4.79
C GLY A 82 -10.82 -14.26 -4.14
N GLY A 83 -9.93 -13.42 -4.68
CA GLY A 83 -8.60 -13.16 -4.11
C GLY A 83 -8.66 -12.53 -2.71
N VAL A 84 -9.52 -11.53 -2.52
CA VAL A 84 -9.72 -10.89 -1.21
C VAL A 84 -10.32 -11.87 -0.19
N VAL A 85 -11.28 -12.68 -0.60
CA VAL A 85 -11.84 -13.74 0.25
C VAL A 85 -10.75 -14.73 0.67
N LEU A 86 -9.90 -15.15 -0.26
CA LEU A 86 -8.81 -16.09 0.02
C LEU A 86 -7.78 -15.49 1.00
N ILE A 87 -7.43 -14.22 0.85
CA ILE A 87 -6.57 -13.50 1.79
C ILE A 87 -7.22 -13.45 3.19
N GLY A 88 -8.52 -13.14 3.25
CA GLY A 88 -9.28 -13.12 4.50
C GLY A 88 -9.31 -14.47 5.21
N LEU A 89 -9.49 -15.56 4.47
CA LEU A 89 -9.39 -16.93 5.01
C LEU A 89 -8.00 -17.23 5.55
N GLY A 90 -6.95 -16.84 4.81
CA GLY A 90 -5.56 -16.96 5.27
C GLY A 90 -5.33 -16.21 6.59
N LEU A 91 -5.80 -14.96 6.68
CA LEU A 91 -5.71 -14.16 7.91
C LEU A 91 -6.41 -14.85 9.08
N VAL A 92 -7.64 -15.38 8.89
CA VAL A 92 -8.36 -16.11 9.93
C VAL A 92 -7.58 -17.33 10.43
N THR A 93 -6.92 -18.06 9.52
CA THR A 93 -6.11 -19.22 9.91
C THR A 93 -4.83 -18.83 10.67
N ILE A 94 -4.21 -17.69 10.33
CA ILE A 94 -2.97 -17.23 10.98
C ILE A 94 -3.26 -16.58 12.34
N ASP A 95 -4.30 -15.76 12.42
CA ASP A 95 -4.67 -15.05 13.66
C ASP A 95 -5.18 -16.04 14.72
N GLY A 96 -5.76 -17.18 14.31
CA GLY A 96 -6.10 -18.30 15.20
C GLY A 96 -7.17 -18.01 16.26
N ARG A 97 -7.58 -16.74 16.41
CA ARG A 97 -8.53 -16.24 17.40
C ARG A 97 -9.92 -16.87 17.29
N LEU A 98 -10.30 -17.32 16.09
CA LEU A 98 -11.55 -18.06 15.85
C LEU A 98 -11.45 -19.54 16.24
N PHE A 99 -10.25 -20.13 16.29
CA PHE A 99 -10.02 -21.54 16.65
C PHE A 99 -9.66 -21.75 18.11
N GLY A 100 -10.08 -20.82 18.98
CA GLY A 100 -9.87 -20.78 20.43
C GLY A 100 -9.40 -22.10 21.03
N ARG A 101 -8.10 -22.18 21.29
CA ARG A 101 -7.58 -23.06 22.33
C ARG A 101 -7.15 -22.17 23.48
N ARG A 102 -7.84 -22.38 24.61
CA ARG A 102 -7.48 -21.91 25.95
C ARG A 102 -5.98 -22.03 26.19
#